data_AF-A0A3M1LVH0-F1
#
_entry.id   AF-A0A3M1LVH0-F1
#
_cell.length_a   1.000
_cell.length_b   1.000
_cell.length_c   1.000
_cell.angle_alpha   90.00
_cell.angle_beta   90.00
_cell.angle_gamma   90.00
#
_symmetry.space_group_name_H-M   'P 1'
#
loop_
_entity.id
_entity.type
_entity.pdbx_description
1 polymer ?
#
loop_
_entity_poly.entity_id
_entity_poly.type
_entity_poly.pdbx_seq_one_letter_code
_entity_poly.pdbx_strand_id
1 'polypeptide(L)'
;MITRIEIKNFRSIKQADVKLAPLVLLYGPTASGKSSLLYAMLVLKNFVVNPNRPSDGLFHLGFMDLGGFEECVFNHESSRAVEITVHQDEGQQRALYSIALAKNEATLRLALRDVSLKGTVPIPYGLNQTFPFAYTRGEEEYQINWNG
;
A
#
# COMPACT_ATOMS: atom_id res chain seq x y z
N MET A 1 -7.31 12.69 -7.39
CA MET A 1 -6.30 13.07 -6.36
C MET A 1 -6.38 12.07 -5.20
N ILE A 2 -5.28 11.73 -4.54
CA ILE A 2 -5.35 10.91 -3.31
C ILE A 2 -5.95 11.78 -2.19
N THR A 3 -7.02 11.32 -1.56
CA THR A 3 -7.82 12.06 -0.57
C THR A 3 -7.67 11.53 0.84
N ARG A 4 -7.15 10.32 1.01
CA ARG A 4 -6.96 9.70 2.32
C ARG A 4 -5.90 8.61 2.26
N ILE A 5 -5.15 8.46 3.34
CA ILE A 5 -4.16 7.39 3.53
C ILE A 5 -4.41 6.70 4.86
N GLU A 6 -4.38 5.37 4.86
CA GLU A 6 -4.41 4.54 6.06
C GLU A 6 -3.09 3.77 6.14
N ILE A 7 -2.53 3.69 7.34
CA ILE A 7 -1.28 2.98 7.61
C ILE A 7 -1.49 2.08 8.83
N LYS A 8 -1.02 0.83 8.76
CA LYS A 8 -0.89 -0.03 9.93
C LYS A 8 0.49 -0.67 10.02
N ASN A 9 0.92 -0.86 11.26
CA ASN A 9 2.15 -1.54 11.64
C ASN A 9 3.42 -1.02 10.95
N PHE A 10 3.56 0.29 10.77
CA PHE A 10 4.75 0.89 10.12
C PHE A 10 5.54 1.78 11.09
N ARG A 11 6.74 1.36 11.46
CA ARG A 11 7.65 2.03 12.40
C ARG A 11 6.93 2.42 13.70
N SER A 12 6.79 3.71 13.98
CA SER A 12 6.09 4.23 15.17
C SER A 12 4.56 4.25 15.02
N ILE A 13 4.03 3.99 13.83
CA ILE A 13 2.59 4.00 13.54
C ILE A 13 2.03 2.58 13.69
N LYS A 14 1.30 2.33 14.79
CA LYS A 14 0.48 1.10 14.90
C LYS A 14 -0.72 1.16 13.94
N GLN A 15 -1.43 2.29 13.96
CA GLN A 15 -2.57 2.57 13.10
C GLN A 15 -2.69 4.09 12.94
N ALA A 16 -2.84 4.56 11.70
CA ALA A 16 -3.16 5.93 11.38
C ALA A 16 -4.15 5.98 10.20
N ASP A 17 -5.02 6.97 10.24
CA ASP A 17 -6.00 7.25 9.20
C ASP A 17 -6.06 8.76 9.00
N VAL A 18 -5.56 9.22 7.85
CA VAL A 18 -5.29 10.63 7.58
C VAL A 18 -5.99 11.06 6.30
N LYS A 19 -6.90 12.03 6.41
CA LYS A 19 -7.47 12.72 5.25
C LYS A 19 -6.45 13.69 4.69
N LEU A 20 -6.27 13.66 3.37
CA LEU A 20 -5.40 14.56 2.64
C LEU A 20 -6.22 15.71 2.06
N ALA A 21 -5.68 16.91 2.19
CA ALA A 21 -6.18 18.13 1.59
C ALA A 21 -5.06 18.74 0.72
N PRO A 22 -5.35 19.74 -0.13
CA PRO A 22 -4.31 20.43 -0.91
C PRO A 22 -3.12 20.94 -0.08
N LEU A 23 -3.35 21.28 1.19
CA LEU A 23 -2.32 21.58 2.17
C LEU A 23 -2.58 20.81 3.47
N VAL A 24 -1.58 20.04 3.93
CA VAL A 24 -1.63 19.27 5.19
C VAL A 24 -0.47 19.70 6.08
N LEU A 25 -0.76 20.18 7.29
CA LEU A 25 0.24 20.52 8.29
C LEU A 25 0.41 19.38 9.29
N LEU A 26 1.59 18.75 9.30
CA LEU A 26 1.95 17.70 10.25
C LEU A 26 2.79 18.29 11.39
N TYR A 27 2.25 18.35 12.60
CA TYR A 27 2.96 18.85 13.78
C TYR A 27 2.85 17.87 14.95
N GLY A 28 3.76 17.98 15.91
CA GLY A 28 3.82 17.12 17.10
C GLY A 28 5.25 16.69 17.48
N PRO A 29 5.43 16.05 18.64
CA PRO A 29 6.74 15.68 19.19
C PRO A 29 7.58 14.82 18.23
N THR A 30 8.91 14.86 18.35
CA THR A 30 9.79 13.95 17.59
C THR A 30 9.37 12.49 17.79
N ALA A 31 9.55 11.67 16.76
CA ALA A 31 9.16 10.25 16.74
C ALA A 31 7.65 9.94 16.83
N SER A 32 6.76 10.94 16.79
CA SER A 32 5.29 10.74 16.79
C SER A 32 4.70 10.18 15.47
N GLY A 33 5.52 9.68 14.55
CA GLY A 33 5.07 9.13 13.26
C GLY A 33 4.91 10.11 12.09
N LYS A 34 5.20 11.40 12.26
CA LYS A 34 5.07 12.41 11.17
C LYS A 34 5.85 12.04 9.91
N SER A 35 7.15 11.74 10.04
CA SER A 35 7.98 11.33 8.90
C SER A 35 7.57 9.94 8.40
N SER A 36 7.17 9.04 9.30
CA SER A 36 6.68 7.70 8.95
C SER A 36 5.45 7.76 8.04
N LEU A 37 4.54 8.72 8.22
CA LEU A 37 3.43 8.94 7.31
C LEU A 37 3.90 9.23 5.87
N LEU A 38 4.91 10.09 5.71
CA LEU A 38 5.49 10.42 4.40
C LEU A 38 6.27 9.23 3.82
N TYR A 39 7.04 8.53 4.65
CA TYR A 39 7.83 7.38 4.24
C TYR A 39 6.95 6.22 3.76
N ALA A 40 5.79 6.00 4.37
CA ALA A 40 4.83 4.99 3.91
C ALA A 40 4.41 5.24 2.45
N MET A 41 4.13 6.50 2.06
CA MET A 41 3.83 6.81 0.66
C MET A 41 4.99 6.48 -0.29
N LEU A 42 6.24 6.68 0.15
CA LEU A 42 7.42 6.36 -0.64
C LEU A 42 7.65 4.84 -0.75
N VAL A 43 7.38 4.07 0.32
CA VAL A 43 7.39 2.61 0.29
C VAL A 43 6.34 2.08 -0.68
N LEU A 44 5.12 2.61 -0.62
CA LEU A 44 4.05 2.28 -1.57
C LEU A 44 4.46 2.61 -3.01
N LYS A 45 5.03 3.80 -3.26
CA LYS A 45 5.58 4.18 -4.57
C LYS A 45 6.64 3.17 -5.02
N ASN A 46 7.57 2.79 -4.15
CA ASN A 46 8.62 1.83 -4.47
C ASN A 46 8.02 0.49 -4.91
N PHE A 47 7.01 0.00 -4.20
CA PHE A 47 6.27 -1.20 -4.57
C PHE A 47 5.62 -1.05 -5.94
N VAL A 48 4.81 -0.02 -6.15
CA VAL A 48 4.06 0.19 -7.40
C VAL A 48 4.99 0.37 -8.61
N VAL A 49 6.12 1.06 -8.45
CA VAL A 49 7.05 1.35 -9.56
C VAL A 49 7.95 0.16 -9.89
N ASN A 50 8.42 -0.58 -8.88
CA ASN A 50 9.28 -1.74 -9.08
C ASN A 50 9.14 -2.71 -7.90
N PRO A 51 8.18 -3.66 -7.95
CA PRO A 51 7.98 -4.63 -6.88
C PRO A 51 8.90 -5.85 -7.02
N ASN A 52 9.69 -5.95 -8.09
CA ASN A 52 10.62 -7.06 -8.34
C ASN A 52 11.94 -6.87 -7.58
N ARG A 53 11.84 -6.72 -6.26
CA ARG A 53 12.97 -6.63 -5.33
C ARG A 53 12.60 -7.25 -3.98
N PRO A 54 13.59 -7.62 -3.15
CA PRO A 54 13.32 -8.07 -1.79
C PRO A 54 12.55 -7.02 -0.99
N SER A 55 11.79 -7.45 0.01
CA SER A 55 10.99 -6.56 0.85
C SER A 55 11.82 -5.46 1.50
N ASP A 56 13.04 -5.78 1.93
CA ASP A 56 13.99 -4.82 2.51
C ASP A 56 14.30 -3.66 1.54
N GLY A 57 14.49 -3.97 0.25
CA GLY A 57 14.75 -2.97 -0.78
C GLY A 57 13.58 -2.03 -1.07
N LEU A 58 12.36 -2.32 -0.60
CA LEU A 58 11.20 -1.41 -0.69
C LEU A 58 11.31 -0.25 0.30
N PHE A 59 12.07 -0.43 1.40
CA PHE A 59 12.29 0.58 2.43
C PHE A 59 13.48 1.49 2.15
N HIS A 60 14.18 1.27 1.03
CA HIS A 60 15.23 2.16 0.54
C HIS A 60 14.59 3.30 -0.25
N LEU A 61 14.53 4.50 0.34
CA LEU A 61 13.80 5.66 -0.20
C LEU A 61 14.63 6.49 -1.19
N GLY A 62 15.84 6.05 -1.52
CA GLY A 62 16.80 6.75 -2.40
C GLY A 62 17.66 7.78 -1.68
N PHE A 63 17.07 8.65 -0.86
CA PHE A 63 17.82 9.63 -0.03
C PHE A 63 18.07 9.13 1.40
N MET A 64 17.40 8.06 1.80
CA MET A 64 17.46 7.48 3.14
C MET A 64 17.19 5.99 3.05
N ASP A 65 17.93 5.22 3.85
CA ASP A 65 17.66 3.82 4.12
C ASP A 65 16.95 3.71 5.48
N LEU A 66 15.79 3.05 5.51
CA LEU A 66 15.03 2.84 6.75
C LEU A 66 15.39 1.52 7.46
N GLY A 67 16.28 0.72 6.88
CA GLY A 67 16.55 -0.67 7.26
C GLY A 67 15.69 -1.65 6.47
N GLY A 68 15.63 -2.89 6.96
CA GLY A 68 14.81 -3.93 6.38
C GLY A 68 13.37 -3.92 6.89
N PHE A 69 12.64 -4.96 6.50
CA PHE A 69 11.25 -5.19 6.91
C PHE A 69 11.12 -5.27 8.44
N GLU A 70 12.04 -5.94 9.13
CA GLU A 70 11.99 -6.13 10.58
C GLU A 70 12.21 -4.81 11.34
N GLU A 71 13.03 -3.90 10.81
CA GLU A 71 13.23 -2.56 11.36
C GLU A 71 12.03 -1.64 11.09
N CYS A 72 11.28 -1.92 10.03
CA CYS A 72 10.18 -1.09 9.58
C CYS A 72 8.80 -1.55 10.05
N VAL A 73 8.62 -2.82 10.41
CA VAL A 73 7.37 -3.31 11.00
C VAL A 73 7.23 -2.80 12.43
N PHE A 74 6.02 -2.40 12.80
CA PHE A 74 5.76 -1.84 14.13
C PHE A 74 6.17 -2.82 15.23
N ASN A 75 6.90 -2.30 16.21
CA ASN A 75 7.43 -3.07 17.34
C ASN A 75 8.36 -4.23 16.93
N HIS A 76 8.94 -4.18 15.72
CA HIS A 76 9.81 -5.22 15.18
C HIS A 76 9.17 -6.61 15.14
N GLU A 77 7.83 -6.66 15.11
CA GLU A 77 7.07 -7.90 15.13
C GLU A 77 6.83 -8.41 13.71
N SER A 78 7.76 -9.22 13.20
CA SER A 78 7.78 -9.71 11.81
C SER A 78 6.60 -10.63 11.41
N SER A 79 5.79 -11.06 12.38
CA SER A 79 4.51 -11.75 12.14
C SER A 79 3.40 -10.81 11.63
N ARG A 80 3.58 -9.49 11.75
CA ARG A 80 2.62 -8.49 11.26
C ARG A 80 2.94 -8.09 9.83
N ALA A 81 1.92 -7.69 9.08
CA ALA A 81 2.09 -7.01 7.80
C ALA A 81 2.12 -5.49 7.99
N VAL A 82 2.97 -4.82 7.20
CA VAL A 82 2.91 -3.36 6.98
C VAL A 82 1.79 -3.09 5.98
N GLU A 83 0.73 -2.43 6.42
CA GLU A 83 -0.41 -2.11 5.56
C GLU A 83 -0.39 -0.63 5.18
N ILE A 84 -0.53 -0.35 3.89
CA ILE A 84 -0.64 1.01 3.37
C ILE A 84 -1.78 1.02 2.38
N THR A 85 -2.79 1.84 2.65
CA THR A 85 -3.98 2.02 1.81
C THR A 85 -4.07 3.48 1.38
N VAL A 86 -4.28 3.72 0.10
CA VAL A 86 -4.58 5.04 -0.45
C VAL A 86 -5.97 5.04 -1.03
N HIS A 87 -6.71 6.11 -0.78
CA HIS A 87 -8.02 6.35 -1.35
C HIS A 87 -7.95 7.52 -2.33
N GLN A 88 -8.68 7.39 -3.42
CA GLN A 88 -8.91 8.48 -4.37
C GLN A 88 -10.41 8.67 -4.51
N ASP A 89 -10.85 9.91 -4.33
CA ASP A 89 -12.20 10.36 -4.65
C ASP A 89 -12.12 11.35 -5.81
N GLU A 90 -12.87 11.09 -6.88
CA GLU A 90 -13.03 11.99 -8.02
C GLU A 90 -14.50 12.01 -8.46
N GLY A 91 -15.22 13.05 -8.04
CA GLY A 91 -16.67 13.14 -8.25
C GLY A 91 -17.41 12.01 -7.53
N GLN A 92 -18.12 11.17 -8.29
CA GLN A 92 -18.80 9.97 -7.77
C GLN A 92 -17.94 8.70 -7.82
N GLN A 93 -16.72 8.78 -8.36
CA GLN A 93 -15.82 7.63 -8.45
C GLN A 93 -14.97 7.57 -7.20
N ARG A 94 -15.00 6.41 -6.54
CA ARG A 94 -14.14 6.09 -5.40
C ARG A 94 -13.29 4.89 -5.75
N ALA A 95 -12.00 5.02 -5.53
CA ALA A 95 -11.04 3.95 -5.69
C ALA A 95 -10.21 3.81 -4.42
N LEU A 96 -9.88 2.58 -4.06
CA LEU A 96 -8.90 2.28 -3.02
C LEU A 96 -7.86 1.31 -3.57
N TYR A 97 -6.60 1.56 -3.22
CA TYR A 97 -5.52 0.63 -3.45
C TYR A 97 -4.81 0.36 -2.14
N SER A 98 -4.62 -0.90 -1.80
CA SER A 98 -3.91 -1.28 -0.58
C SER A 98 -2.87 -2.35 -0.84
N ILE A 99 -1.74 -2.21 -0.16
CA ILE A 99 -0.75 -3.27 0.00
C ILE A 99 -0.70 -3.68 1.46
N ALA A 100 -0.63 -4.98 1.72
CA ALA A 100 -0.27 -5.55 3.01
C ALA A 100 1.02 -6.37 2.80
N LEU A 101 2.15 -5.75 3.11
CA LEU A 101 3.48 -6.30 2.87
C LEU A 101 3.92 -7.12 4.10
N ALA A 102 4.26 -8.38 3.87
CA ALA A 102 4.99 -9.23 4.80
C ALA A 102 6.43 -9.42 4.30
N LYS A 103 7.25 -10.20 5.02
CA LYS A 103 8.67 -10.40 4.66
C LYS A 103 8.85 -10.98 3.25
N ASN A 104 8.03 -11.97 2.88
CA ASN A 104 8.19 -12.76 1.65
C ASN A 104 6.99 -12.73 0.71
N GLU A 105 5.94 -11.98 1.05
CA GLU A 105 4.72 -11.89 0.25
C GLU A 105 4.06 -10.52 0.45
N ALA A 106 3.19 -10.14 -0.47
CA ALA A 106 2.31 -8.99 -0.32
C ALA A 106 0.90 -9.35 -0.75
N THR A 107 -0.08 -8.91 0.02
CA THR A 107 -1.48 -8.95 -0.41
C THR A 107 -1.86 -7.59 -0.99
N LEU A 108 -2.36 -7.61 -2.21
CA LEU A 108 -2.77 -6.44 -2.96
C LEU A 108 -4.28 -6.40 -3.02
N ARG A 109 -4.85 -5.19 -2.96
CA ARG A 109 -6.27 -4.98 -3.17
C ARG A 109 -6.49 -3.71 -3.98
N LEU A 110 -7.29 -3.82 -5.02
CA LEU A 110 -7.86 -2.69 -5.74
C LEU A 110 -9.37 -2.77 -5.61
N ALA A 111 -10.02 -1.76 -5.05
CA ALA A 111 -11.47 -1.66 -5.10
C ALA A 111 -11.90 -0.38 -5.82
N LEU A 112 -12.83 -0.57 -6.74
CA LEU A 112 -13.58 0.45 -7.45
C LEU A 112 -15.05 0.32 -7.02
N ARG A 113 -15.92 1.20 -7.49
CA ARG A 113 -17.34 1.26 -7.11
C ARG A 113 -18.04 -0.11 -7.11
N ASP A 114 -17.88 -0.88 -8.18
CA ASP A 114 -18.58 -2.15 -8.40
C ASP A 114 -17.63 -3.36 -8.53
N VAL A 115 -16.33 -3.17 -8.27
CA VAL A 115 -15.29 -4.17 -8.51
C VAL A 115 -14.34 -4.19 -7.31
N SER A 116 -14.05 -5.37 -6.77
CA SER A 116 -13.02 -5.55 -5.75
C SER A 116 -12.09 -6.70 -6.16
N LEU A 117 -10.85 -6.35 -6.48
CA LEU A 117 -9.80 -7.27 -6.86
C LEU A 117 -8.87 -7.47 -5.66
N LYS A 118 -8.52 -8.73 -5.36
CA LYS A 118 -7.59 -9.08 -4.29
C LYS A 118 -6.72 -10.25 -4.73
N GLY A 119 -5.41 -10.10 -4.56
CA GLY A 119 -4.44 -11.13 -4.93
C GLY A 119 -3.26 -11.10 -3.97
N THR A 120 -2.63 -12.25 -3.76
CA THR A 120 -1.40 -12.37 -2.95
C THR A 120 -0.27 -12.80 -3.87
N VAL A 121 0.84 -12.07 -3.79
CA VAL A 121 2.02 -12.23 -4.64
C VAL A 121 3.25 -12.50 -3.77
N PRO A 122 4.23 -13.29 -4.24
CA PRO A 122 5.52 -13.42 -3.57
C PRO A 122 6.30 -12.10 -3.66
N ILE A 123 7.25 -11.90 -2.75
CA ILE A 123 8.23 -10.81 -2.81
C ILE A 123 9.63 -11.42 -2.89
N PRO A 124 10.42 -11.13 -3.95
CA PRO A 124 10.17 -10.21 -5.07
C PRO A 124 8.97 -10.57 -5.96
N TYR A 125 8.23 -9.56 -6.42
CA TYR A 125 7.11 -9.76 -7.36
C TYR A 125 7.49 -9.40 -8.78
N GLY A 126 7.58 -10.41 -9.66
CA GLY A 126 7.98 -10.26 -11.06
C GLY A 126 6.92 -9.74 -12.03
N LEU A 127 5.72 -9.34 -11.57
CA LEU A 127 4.59 -8.86 -12.40
C LEU A 127 4.10 -9.82 -13.50
N ASN A 128 4.55 -11.08 -13.48
CA ASN A 128 4.17 -12.13 -14.41
C ASN A 128 2.94 -12.94 -13.97
N GLN A 129 2.53 -12.78 -12.70
CA GLN A 129 1.30 -13.38 -12.17
C GLN A 129 0.11 -12.49 -12.49
N THR A 130 -0.99 -13.11 -12.94
CA THR A 130 -2.26 -12.43 -13.20
C THR A 130 -3.39 -13.15 -12.47
N PHE A 131 -4.30 -12.38 -11.89
CA PHE A 131 -5.48 -12.82 -11.17
C PHE A 131 -6.72 -12.57 -12.04
N PRO A 132 -7.42 -13.62 -12.49
CA PRO A 132 -8.67 -13.47 -13.23
C PRO A 132 -9.83 -13.22 -12.26
N PHE A 133 -10.66 -12.22 -12.56
CA PHE A 133 -11.90 -11.91 -11.85
C PHE A 133 -13.05 -11.79 -12.84
N ALA A 134 -14.16 -12.48 -12.57
CA ALA A 134 -15.39 -12.27 -13.31
C ALA A 134 -16.02 -10.93 -12.87
N TYR A 135 -16.50 -10.16 -13.84
CA TYR A 135 -17.23 -8.92 -13.61
C TYR A 135 -18.44 -8.87 -14.54
N THR A 136 -19.62 -8.64 -13.99
CA THR A 136 -20.87 -8.56 -14.76
C THR A 136 -21.41 -7.16 -14.66
N ARG A 137 -21.80 -6.57 -15.81
CA ARG A 137 -22.45 -5.26 -15.88
C ARG A 137 -23.65 -5.33 -16.81
N GLY A 138 -24.85 -5.31 -16.22
CA GLY A 138 -26.08 -5.57 -16.99
C GLY A 138 -26.14 -7.04 -17.42
N GLU A 139 -26.29 -7.29 -18.71
CA GLU A 139 -26.32 -8.65 -19.30
C GLU A 139 -24.95 -9.12 -19.81
N GLU A 140 -23.92 -8.27 -19.73
CA GLU A 140 -22.59 -8.57 -20.25
C GLU A 140 -21.66 -9.10 -19.15
N GLU A 141 -20.92 -10.17 -19.46
CA GLU A 141 -19.87 -10.75 -18.62
C GLU A 141 -18.48 -10.40 -19.16
N TYR A 142 -17.61 -9.97 -18.26
CA TYR A 142 -16.24 -9.56 -18.51
C TYR A 142 -15.29 -10.38 -17.63
N GLN A 143 -14.10 -10.69 -18.15
CA GLN A 143 -13.00 -11.22 -17.37
C GLN A 143 -11.92 -10.14 -17.19
N ILE A 144 -11.71 -9.72 -15.94
CA ILE A 144 -10.67 -8.78 -15.56
C ILE A 144 -9.42 -9.58 -15.19
N ASN A 145 -8.37 -9.40 -15.97
CA ASN A 145 -7.06 -9.96 -15.70
C ASN A 145 -6.19 -8.88 -15.04
N TRP A 146 -5.94 -9.01 -13.73
CA TRP A 146 -5.22 -7.99 -12.94
C TRP A 146 -3.91 -8.54 -12.38
N ASN A 147 -2.84 -7.76 -12.44
CA ASN A 147 -1.49 -8.15 -12.02
C ASN A 147 -0.99 -7.34 -10.81
N GLY A 148 -1.91 -6.94 -9.93
CA GLY A 148 -1.55 -6.20 -8.73
C GLY A 148 -1.53 -4.69 -8.88
#